data_AF-A0A6N4W745-F1
#
_entry.id   AF-A0A6N4W745-F1
#
_cell.length_a   1.000
_cell.length_b   1.000
_cell.length_c   1.000
_cell.angle_alpha   90.00
_cell.angle_beta   90.00
_cell.angle_gamma   90.00
#
_symmetry.space_group_name_H-M   'P 1'
#
loop_
_entity.id
_entity.type
_entity.pdbx_description
1 polymer ?
#
loop_
_entity_poly.entity_id
_entity_poly.type
_entity_poly.pdbx_seq_one_letter_code
_entity_poly.pdbx_strand_id
1 'polypeptide(L)' 'MNRAPAVLSPARPDVEAEVARLVAHGATETGRHSFGEAFSWVVLADPEGNVFCVTAATE' A
#
# COMPACT_ATOMS: atom_id res chain seq x y z
N MET A 1 7.75 29.74 -2.18
CA MET A 1 7.98 28.37 -2.66
C MET A 1 7.42 27.40 -1.64
N ASN A 2 6.29 26.77 -1.92
CA ASN A 2 5.85 25.47 -1.39
C ASN A 2 4.45 25.22 -1.94
N ARG A 3 4.37 24.55 -3.09
CA ARG A 3 3.12 23.98 -3.57
C ARG A 3 3.04 22.58 -2.97
N ALA A 4 2.17 22.38 -1.99
CA ALA A 4 1.67 21.03 -1.74
C ALA A 4 0.96 20.57 -3.03
N PRO A 5 1.24 19.36 -3.54
CA PRO A 5 0.56 18.86 -4.72
C PRO A 5 -0.93 18.71 -4.39
N ALA A 6 -1.79 19.17 -5.29
CA ALA A 6 -3.21 18.91 -5.20
C ALA A 6 -3.42 17.40 -5.37
N VAL A 7 -3.71 16.69 -4.27
CA VAL A 7 -4.21 15.32 -4.34
C VAL A 7 -5.67 15.40 -4.74
N LEU A 8 -5.91 15.40 -6.05
CA LEU A 8 -7.21 15.13 -6.62
C LEU A 8 -7.20 13.65 -7.03
N SER A 9 -7.98 12.80 -6.35
CA SER A 9 -8.15 11.42 -6.82
C SER A 9 -9.56 10.90 -6.56
N PRO A 10 -10.34 10.64 -7.63
CA PRO A 10 -11.26 9.51 -7.70
C PRO A 10 -10.56 8.25 -8.26
N ALA A 11 -9.22 8.17 -8.21
CA ALA A 11 -8.46 7.02 -8.68
C ALA A 11 -8.28 6.00 -7.54
N ARG A 12 -8.37 4.71 -7.88
CA ARG A 12 -8.14 3.57 -7.00
C ARG A 12 -6.92 3.80 -6.10
N PRO A 13 -6.95 3.41 -4.81
CA PRO A 13 -5.80 3.58 -3.93
C PRO A 13 -4.57 2.90 -4.56
N ASP A 14 -3.53 3.69 -4.77
CA ASP A 14 -2.23 3.19 -5.21
C ASP A 14 -1.62 2.33 -4.09
N VAL A 15 -1.19 1.12 -4.45
CA VAL A 15 -0.67 0.15 -3.47
C VAL A 15 0.54 0.71 -2.74
N GLU A 16 1.45 1.38 -3.45
CA GLU A 16 2.66 1.94 -2.83
C GLU A 16 2.33 3.12 -1.91
N ALA A 17 1.36 3.96 -2.27
CA ALA A 17 0.87 5.02 -1.38
C ALA A 17 0.26 4.47 -0.09
N GLU A 18 -0.51 3.38 -0.16
CA GLU A 18 -1.10 2.77 1.03
C GLU A 18 -0.05 2.03 1.86
N VAL A 19 0.88 1.31 1.23
CA VAL A 19 2.05 0.72 1.91
C VAL A 19 2.84 1.79 2.65
N ALA A 20 3.17 2.91 1.98
CA ALA A 20 3.91 4.01 2.60
C ALA A 20 3.15 4.63 3.78
N ARG A 21 1.83 4.79 3.66
CA ARG A 21 0.97 5.26 4.76
C ARG A 21 1.05 4.31 5.95
N LEU A 22 0.88 3.01 5.73
CA LEU A 22 0.90 2.00 6.79
C LEU A 22 2.27 1.89 7.45
N VAL A 23 3.34 1.94 6.66
CA VAL A 23 4.71 1.97 7.18
C VAL A 23 4.96 3.21 8.03
N ALA A 24 4.45 4.38 7.63
CA ALA A 24 4.52 5.59 8.45
C ALA A 24 3.75 5.47 9.79
N HIS A 25 2.78 4.55 9.89
CA HIS A 25 2.05 4.24 11.12
C HIS A 25 2.70 3.11 11.94
N GLY A 26 3.86 2.59 11.50
CA GLY A 26 4.62 1.56 12.22
C GLY A 26 4.48 0.16 11.63
N ALA A 27 3.75 -0.03 10.54
CA ALA A 27 3.75 -1.32 9.86
C ALA A 27 5.12 -1.60 9.22
N THR A 28 5.48 -2.86 9.12
CA THR A 28 6.70 -3.34 8.48
C THR A 28 6.32 -4.18 7.28
N GLU A 29 6.86 -3.85 6.10
CA GLU A 29 6.73 -4.72 4.93
C GLU A 29 7.49 -6.04 5.17
N THR A 30 6.79 -7.16 5.06
CA THR A 30 7.35 -8.50 5.27
C THR A 30 7.56 -9.26 3.97
N GLY A 31 6.89 -8.86 2.88
CA GLY A 31 7.11 -9.47 1.57
C GLY A 31 6.28 -8.84 0.45
N ARG A 32 6.73 -9.03 -0.79
CA ARG A 32 5.95 -8.74 -2.00
C ARG A 32 5.76 -10.00 -2.80
N HIS A 33 4.55 -10.17 -3.29
CA HIS A 33 4.17 -11.33 -4.07
C HIS A 33 3.37 -10.91 -5.30
N SER A 34 3.43 -11.75 -6.32
CA SER A 34 2.67 -11.57 -7.55
C SER A 34 2.18 -12.92 -8.05
N PHE A 35 0.95 -12.96 -8.52
CA PHE A 35 0.35 -14.08 -9.21
C PHE A 35 0.09 -13.67 -10.67
N GLY A 36 1.03 -14.04 -11.54
CA GLY A 36 1.06 -13.56 -12.92
C GLY A 36 1.28 -12.04 -13.00
N GLU A 37 1.02 -11.47 -14.17
CA GLU A 37 1.18 -10.02 -14.42
C GLU A 37 -0.01 -9.20 -13.89
N ALA A 38 -1.13 -9.86 -13.57
CA ALA A 38 -2.40 -9.20 -13.29
C ALA A 38 -2.67 -8.97 -11.79
N PHE A 39 -1.98 -9.68 -10.90
CA PHE A 39 -2.26 -9.60 -9.46
C PHE A 39 -0.98 -9.54 -8.65
N SER A 40 -0.79 -8.45 -7.90
CA SER A 40 0.34 -8.26 -7.00
C SER A 40 -0.14 -7.75 -5.66
N TRP A 41 0.51 -8.17 -4.58
CA TRP A 41 0.21 -7.71 -3.23
C TRP A 41 1.46 -7.58 -2.38
N VAL A 42 1.39 -6.69 -1.39
CA VAL A 42 2.41 -6.45 -0.39
C VAL A 42 1.90 -6.94 0.95
N VAL A 43 2.69 -7.75 1.64
CA VAL A 43 2.38 -8.23 2.98
C VAL A 43 3.02 -7.28 3.99
N LEU A 44 2.24 -6.81 4.94
CA LEU A 44 2.70 -5.99 6.06
C LEU A 44 2.35 -6.65 7.39
N ALA A 45 3.18 -6.39 8.39
CA ALA A 45 2.92 -6.67 9.78
C ALA A 45 2.82 -5.35 10.56
N ASP A 46 1.76 -5.16 11.34
CA ASP A 46 1.69 -4.02 12.26
C ASP A 46 2.54 -4.25 13.54
N PRO A 47 2.76 -3.23 14.37
CA PRO A 47 3.49 -3.38 15.64
C PRO A 47 2.84 -4.33 16.64
N GLU A 48 1.54 -4.59 16.52
CA GLU A 48 0.79 -5.52 17.37
C GLU A 48 0.97 -6.98 16.92
N GLY A 49 1.61 -7.20 15.76
CA GLY A 49 1.88 -8.51 15.17
C GLY A 49 0.80 -9.00 14.22
N ASN A 50 -0.18 -8.16 13.84
CA ASN A 50 -1.19 -8.51 12.85
C ASN A 50 -0.59 -8.46 11.45
N VAL A 51 -0.82 -9.51 10.66
CA VAL A 51 -0.31 -9.65 9.30
C VAL A 51 -1.45 -9.52 8.30
N PHE A 52 -1.28 -8.68 7.29
CA PHE A 52 -2.29 -8.41 6.28
C PHE A 52 -1.67 -8.08 4.91
N CYS A 53 -2.48 -8.17 3.85
CA CYS A 53 -2.05 -7.94 2.48
C CYS A 53 -2.68 -6.66 1.90
N VAL A 54 -1.89 -5.84 1.22
CA VAL A 54 -2.33 -4.68 0.45
C VAL A 54 -2.22 -5.02 -1.04
N THR A 55 -3.30 -4.84 -1.78
CA THR A 55 -3.36 -5.08 -3.23
C THR A 55 -4.23 -4.03 -3.91
N ALA A 56 -4.04 -3.82 -5.21
CA ALA A 56 -4.89 -2.96 -5.97
C ALA A 56 -6.23 -3.67 -6.19
N ALA A 57 -7.34 -3.00 -5.87
CA ALA A 57 -8.64 -3.49 -6.28
C ALA A 57 -8.70 -3.50 -7.82
N THR A 58 -8.77 -4.69 -8.40
CA THR A 58 -9.20 -4.91 -9.78
C THR A 58 -10.67 -5.28 -9.73
N GLU A 59 -11.51 -4.46 -10.38
CA GLU A 59 -12.90 -4.80 -10.69
C GLU A 59 -12.97 -5.70 -11.93
#